data_AF-A0AA88YQK1-F1
#
_entry.id   AF-A0AA88YQK1-F1
#
_cell.length_a   1.000
_cell.length_b   1.000
_cell.length_c   1.000
_cell.angle_alpha   90.00
_cell.angle_beta   90.00
_cell.angle_gamma   90.00
#
_symmetry.space_group_name_H-M   'P 1'
#
loop_
_entity.id
_entity.type
_entity.pdbx_description
1 polymer ?
#
loop_
_entity_poly.entity_id
_entity_poly.type
_entity_poly.pdbx_seq_one_letter_code
_entity_poly.pdbx_strand_id
1 'polypeptide(L)'
;MQFKSRKDILLANKNNKQNFINLLGQRLVENGYQILNAAGDADTLIVSTALESSLENDVVIVGEDTDLLVLLCFHQLRNDYDVFFYAETSKNARTWSTKSLKRALGDRSEVLPVLHAISGCDTTSRLYGIGKSNAFSRLTKPSFCMESLQKFNTVDLQQNDVISAGLEVISYLYGGVPLEGLDLLRLRLYTNKSINGNKMVQVKSLPPTSDAASFHVMRTYYQCQEWINLNTNSMDPLCWGWTLRDNKLMPITSSLPPAPENLLKIIHCNCKSNCDSRRCTCRKHGLSCSVGCGQCRGTTCTNSSIEESESSGSDDTVLQ
;
A
#
# COMPACT_ATOMS: atom_id res chain seq x y z
N MET A 1 36.99 -2.36 29.59
CA MET A 1 37.05 -2.72 28.16
C MET A 1 36.04 -1.85 27.43
N GLN A 2 36.44 -1.05 26.44
CA GLN A 2 35.50 -0.19 25.70
C GLN A 2 34.76 -1.05 24.66
N PHE A 3 33.44 -1.15 24.77
CA PHE A 3 32.63 -1.86 23.78
C PHE A 3 32.71 -1.13 22.43
N LYS A 4 33.16 -1.83 21.38
CA LYS A 4 33.23 -1.30 20.01
C LYS A 4 32.33 -2.14 19.11
N SER A 5 31.14 -1.62 18.83
CA SER A 5 30.23 -2.12 17.79
C SER A 5 29.60 -0.93 17.09
N ARG A 6 29.17 -1.11 15.84
CA ARG A 6 28.33 -0.12 15.16
C ARG A 6 26.92 -0.12 15.78
N LYS A 7 26.27 1.04 15.81
CA LYS A 7 24.93 1.23 16.40
C LYS A 7 23.89 0.30 15.77
N ASP A 8 23.88 0.20 14.46
CA ASP A 8 22.99 -0.65 13.66
C ASP A 8 23.15 -2.14 14.04
N ILE A 9 24.39 -2.62 14.19
CA ILE A 9 24.65 -4.01 14.59
C ILE A 9 24.16 -4.27 16.02
N LEU A 10 24.42 -3.33 16.94
CA LEU A 10 24.02 -3.47 18.34
C LEU A 10 22.48 -3.56 18.45
N LEU A 11 21.77 -2.64 17.79
CA LEU A 11 20.32 -2.54 17.88
C LEU A 11 19.56 -3.58 17.05
N ALA A 12 20.21 -4.21 16.05
CA ALA A 12 19.63 -5.32 15.30
C ALA A 12 19.49 -6.62 16.12
N ASN A 13 20.31 -6.80 17.15
CA ASN A 13 20.19 -7.93 18.06
C ASN A 13 19.12 -7.65 19.13
N LYS A 14 18.07 -8.49 19.18
CA LYS A 14 16.93 -8.30 20.10
C LYS A 14 17.34 -8.22 21.57
N ASN A 15 18.27 -9.08 22.01
CA ASN A 15 18.72 -9.09 23.41
C ASN A 15 19.51 -7.83 23.75
N ASN A 16 20.41 -7.41 22.86
CA ASN A 16 21.17 -6.17 23.04
C ASN A 16 20.25 -4.95 23.04
N LYS A 17 19.27 -4.88 22.13
CA LYS A 17 18.27 -3.82 22.10
C LYS A 17 17.50 -3.76 23.42
N GLN A 18 17.02 -4.89 23.93
CA GLN A 18 16.29 -4.94 25.20
C GLN A 18 17.16 -4.53 26.39
N ASN A 19 18.40 -5.03 26.47
CA ASN A 19 19.33 -4.67 27.54
C ASN A 19 19.66 -3.18 27.51
N PHE A 20 19.83 -2.61 26.32
CA PHE A 20 20.06 -1.17 26.16
C PHE A 20 18.86 -0.35 26.62
N ILE A 21 17.63 -0.74 26.25
CA ILE A 21 16.40 -0.10 26.72
C ILE A 21 16.32 -0.13 28.24
N ASN A 22 16.58 -1.28 28.86
CA ASN A 22 16.53 -1.43 30.33
C ASN A 22 17.59 -0.54 31.01
N LEU A 23 18.82 -0.53 30.51
CA LEU A 23 19.92 0.29 31.04
C LEU A 23 19.61 1.78 30.93
N LEU A 24 19.13 2.23 29.77
CA LEU A 24 18.77 3.62 29.54
C LEU A 24 17.60 4.03 30.44
N GLY A 25 16.56 3.20 30.52
CA GLY A 25 15.39 3.42 31.37
C GLY A 25 15.79 3.57 32.84
N GLN A 26 16.62 2.66 33.37
CA GLN A 26 17.14 2.77 34.73
C GLN A 26 17.88 4.09 34.94
N ARG A 27 18.76 4.46 34.01
CA ARG A 27 19.53 5.71 34.13
C ARG A 27 18.64 6.94 34.12
N LEU A 28 17.58 6.96 33.32
CA LEU A 28 16.63 8.08 33.29
C LEU A 28 15.82 8.15 34.59
N VAL A 29 15.37 7.02 35.14
CA VAL A 29 14.70 6.99 36.45
C VAL A 29 15.61 7.50 37.56
N GLU A 30 16.89 7.12 37.57
CA GLU A 30 17.90 7.64 38.51
C GLU A 30 18.09 9.18 38.42
N ASN A 31 17.74 9.78 37.28
CA ASN A 31 17.79 11.23 37.07
C ASN A 31 16.41 11.91 37.23
N GLY A 32 15.42 11.21 37.78
CA GLY A 32 14.11 11.76 38.11
C GLY A 32 13.09 11.76 36.96
N TYR A 33 13.37 11.09 35.85
CA TYR A 33 12.42 10.96 34.75
C TYR A 33 11.46 9.79 34.96
N GLN A 34 10.20 9.95 34.55
CA GLN A 34 9.25 8.84 34.43
C GLN A 34 9.46 8.14 33.09
N ILE A 35 9.40 6.80 33.11
CA ILE A 35 9.62 5.96 31.92
C ILE A 35 8.45 5.02 31.72
N LEU A 36 7.93 5.02 30.49
CA LEU A 36 6.93 4.09 30.02
C LEU A 36 7.54 3.24 28.90
N ASN A 37 7.34 1.92 28.95
CA ASN A 37 7.84 1.00 27.93
C ASN A 37 6.67 0.47 27.09
N ALA A 38 6.73 0.67 25.77
CA ALA A 38 5.80 0.05 24.84
C ALA A 38 6.17 -1.41 24.60
N ALA A 39 5.16 -2.28 24.45
CA ALA A 39 5.37 -3.69 24.11
C ALA A 39 5.84 -3.90 22.65
N GLY A 40 5.50 -2.95 21.77
CA GLY A 40 5.86 -2.97 20.36
C GLY A 40 6.29 -1.59 19.90
N ASP A 41 5.59 -1.05 18.92
CA ASP A 41 5.77 0.34 18.50
C ASP A 41 5.31 1.32 19.60
N ALA A 42 5.99 2.46 19.72
CA ALA A 42 5.77 3.41 20.81
C ALA A 42 4.82 4.55 20.45
N ASP A 43 4.42 4.70 19.19
CA ASP A 43 3.72 5.89 18.70
C ASP A 43 2.39 6.12 19.42
N THR A 44 1.57 5.07 19.54
CA THR A 44 0.27 5.18 20.21
C THR A 44 0.42 5.46 21.71
N LEU A 45 1.44 4.90 22.37
CA LEU A 45 1.72 5.15 23.78
C LEU A 45 2.17 6.60 24.01
N ILE A 46 3.05 7.11 23.16
CA ILE A 46 3.49 8.51 23.20
C ILE A 46 2.29 9.44 23.03
N VAL A 47 1.45 9.17 22.04
CA VAL A 47 0.25 9.99 21.76
C VAL A 47 -0.76 9.91 22.90
N SER A 48 -1.08 8.71 23.40
CA SER A 48 -2.04 8.56 24.50
C SER A 48 -1.57 9.27 25.77
N THR A 49 -0.29 9.13 26.14
CA THR A 49 0.28 9.79 27.31
C THR A 49 0.29 11.31 27.16
N ALA A 50 0.59 11.81 25.96
CA ALA A 50 0.55 13.24 25.70
C ALA A 50 -0.87 13.82 25.76
N LEU A 51 -1.87 13.09 25.23
CA LEU A 51 -3.27 13.50 25.29
C LEU A 51 -3.76 13.55 26.74
N GLU A 52 -3.45 12.52 27.54
CA GLU A 52 -3.78 12.48 28.97
C GLU A 52 -3.13 13.65 29.73
N SER A 53 -1.84 13.88 29.49
CA SER A 53 -1.11 15.01 30.12
C SER A 53 -1.67 16.37 29.68
N SER A 54 -2.21 16.45 28.45
CA SER A 54 -2.82 17.67 27.90
C SER A 54 -4.21 18.01 28.46
N LEU A 55 -4.72 17.21 29.39
CA LEU A 55 -5.91 17.56 30.16
C LEU A 55 -5.61 18.66 31.17
N GLU A 56 -4.37 18.75 31.64
CA GLU A 56 -3.99 19.65 32.74
C GLU A 56 -2.87 20.64 32.37
N ASN A 57 -2.09 20.37 31.33
CA ASN A 57 -0.92 21.18 30.97
C ASN A 57 -0.71 21.27 29.45
N ASP A 58 -0.02 22.30 28.99
CA ASP A 58 0.52 22.27 27.62
C ASP A 58 1.63 21.20 27.53
N VAL A 59 1.56 20.37 26.50
CA VAL A 59 2.47 19.23 26.34
C VAL A 59 3.34 19.42 25.10
N VAL A 60 4.63 19.13 25.20
CA VAL A 60 5.54 19.09 24.05
C VAL A 60 5.99 17.65 23.82
N ILE A 61 5.67 17.11 22.65
CA ILE A 61 6.21 15.85 22.16
C ILE A 61 7.46 16.14 21.34
N VAL A 62 8.57 15.52 21.73
CA VAL A 62 9.84 15.61 20.99
C VAL A 62 10.00 14.34 20.16
N GLY A 63 9.98 14.47 18.84
CA GLY A 63 10.11 13.34 17.92
C GLY A 63 10.39 13.74 16.49
N GLU A 64 11.00 12.83 15.72
CA GLU A 64 11.24 13.02 14.29
C GLU A 64 10.20 12.29 13.42
N ASP A 65 9.42 11.39 14.02
CA ASP A 65 8.49 10.54 13.28
C ASP A 65 7.23 11.31 12.83
N THR A 66 6.87 11.11 11.56
CA THR A 66 5.66 11.71 10.99
C THR A 66 4.39 11.00 11.47
N ASP A 67 4.51 9.74 11.89
CA ASP A 67 3.39 8.93 12.37
C ASP A 67 2.78 9.57 13.62
N LEU A 68 3.62 10.06 14.53
CA LEU A 68 3.21 10.86 15.69
C LEU A 68 2.36 12.08 15.29
N LEU A 69 2.81 12.86 14.29
CA LEU A 69 2.07 14.05 13.86
C LEU A 69 0.71 13.68 13.23
N VAL A 70 0.65 12.59 12.47
CA VAL A 70 -0.60 12.06 11.90
C VAL A 70 -1.58 11.67 12.99
N LEU A 71 -1.12 10.93 14.00
CA LEU A 71 -1.94 10.50 15.13
C LEU A 71 -2.43 11.68 15.98
N LEU A 72 -1.56 12.66 16.25
CA LEU A 72 -1.95 13.87 16.97
C LEU A 72 -3.01 14.67 16.22
N CYS A 73 -2.88 14.83 14.90
CA CYS A 73 -3.90 15.51 14.10
C CYS A 73 -5.26 14.81 14.19
N PHE A 74 -5.27 13.48 14.19
CA PHE A 74 -6.48 12.69 14.33
C PHE A 74 -7.10 12.85 15.72
N HIS A 75 -6.32 12.57 16.76
CA HIS A 75 -6.79 12.47 18.16
C HIS A 75 -7.01 13.79 18.88
N GLN A 76 -6.52 14.92 18.34
CA GLN A 76 -6.53 16.18 19.08
C GLN A 76 -7.93 16.52 19.62
N LEU A 77 -7.98 16.70 20.94
CA LEU A 77 -9.18 16.98 21.72
C LEU A 77 -9.47 18.49 21.77
N ARG A 78 -10.73 18.84 22.07
CA ARG A 78 -11.15 20.21 22.38
C ARG A 78 -10.89 20.51 23.86
N ASN A 79 -9.63 20.57 24.24
CA ASN A 79 -9.20 20.91 25.60
C ASN A 79 -8.69 22.36 25.64
N ASP A 80 -8.49 22.90 26.84
CA ASP A 80 -7.92 24.24 27.03
C ASP A 80 -6.42 24.25 26.68
N TYR A 81 -5.69 23.18 27.01
CA TYR A 81 -4.26 23.02 26.73
C TYR A 81 -3.96 22.38 25.37
N ASP A 82 -2.82 22.73 24.78
CA ASP A 82 -2.39 22.26 23.47
C ASP A 82 -1.31 21.18 23.57
N VAL A 83 -1.23 20.36 22.53
CA VAL A 83 -0.10 19.46 22.31
C VAL A 83 0.75 20.04 21.18
N PHE A 84 2.02 20.27 21.46
CA PHE A 84 2.99 20.75 20.51
C PHE A 84 3.85 19.59 20.02
N PHE A 85 3.97 19.44 18.71
CA PHE A 85 4.95 18.54 18.12
C PHE A 85 6.24 19.32 17.83
N TYR A 86 7.34 18.93 18.45
CA TYR A 86 8.66 19.49 18.25
C TYR A 86 9.54 18.48 17.52
N ALA A 87 9.99 18.85 16.32
CA ALA A 87 10.97 18.09 15.56
C ALA A 87 12.24 18.91 15.39
N GLU A 88 13.35 18.35 15.88
CA GLU A 88 14.68 18.89 15.68
C GLU A 88 15.39 18.09 14.59
N THR A 89 15.84 18.76 13.54
CA THR A 89 16.73 18.19 12.55
C THR A 89 18.09 18.86 12.66
N SER A 90 19.15 18.21 12.16
CA SER A 90 20.52 18.74 12.13
C SER A 90 20.67 20.17 11.57
N LYS A 91 19.66 20.71 10.87
CA LYS A 91 19.68 22.04 10.25
C LYS A 91 18.60 22.99 10.74
N ASN A 92 17.51 22.50 11.36
CA ASN A 92 16.35 23.31 11.76
C ASN A 92 15.56 22.62 12.87
N ALA A 93 15.10 23.40 13.84
CA ALA A 93 14.07 23.00 14.80
C ALA A 93 12.73 23.62 14.39
N ARG A 94 11.64 22.85 14.49
CA ARG A 94 10.29 23.32 14.21
C ARG A 94 9.32 22.80 15.27
N THR A 95 8.39 23.67 15.64
CA THR A 95 7.30 23.36 16.56
C THR A 95 5.97 23.59 15.88
N TRP A 96 5.05 22.65 15.99
CA TRP A 96 3.69 22.77 15.48
C TRP A 96 2.68 22.62 16.60
N SER A 97 1.76 23.59 16.71
CA SER A 97 0.53 23.45 17.48
C SER A 97 -0.39 22.47 16.75
N THR A 98 -0.72 21.36 17.41
CA THR A 98 -1.61 20.34 16.84
C THR A 98 -3.03 20.86 16.71
N LYS A 99 -3.52 21.72 17.63
CA LYS A 99 -4.80 22.44 17.47
C LYS A 99 -4.84 23.29 16.20
N SER A 100 -3.79 24.08 15.97
CA SER A 100 -3.71 24.94 14.79
C SER A 100 -3.67 24.14 13.50
N LEU A 101 -2.92 23.03 13.52
CA LEU A 101 -2.83 22.13 12.38
C LEU A 101 -4.17 21.44 12.10
N LYS A 102 -4.85 20.90 13.11
CA LYS A 102 -6.19 20.30 12.95
C LYS A 102 -7.20 21.30 12.40
N ARG A 103 -7.19 22.55 12.89
CA ARG A 103 -8.04 23.63 12.36
C ARG A 103 -7.77 23.91 10.88
N ALA A 104 -6.51 23.93 10.46
CA ALA A 104 -6.14 24.14 9.06
C ALA A 104 -6.48 22.94 8.16
N LEU A 105 -6.41 21.72 8.71
CA LEU A 105 -6.75 20.50 7.98
C LEU A 105 -8.25 20.30 7.82
N GLY A 106 -9.06 20.68 8.83
CA GLY A 106 -10.48 20.36 8.91
C GLY A 106 -10.72 18.86 8.87
N ASP A 107 -11.77 18.43 8.17
CA ASP A 107 -12.16 17.01 8.02
C ASP A 107 -11.05 16.13 7.42
N ARG A 108 -10.04 16.72 6.75
CA ARG A 108 -8.89 15.96 6.25
C ARG A 108 -8.08 15.34 7.39
N SER A 109 -8.09 15.93 8.58
CA SER A 109 -7.42 15.38 9.77
C SER A 109 -7.98 14.01 10.17
N GLU A 110 -9.27 13.77 9.94
CA GLU A 110 -9.95 12.52 10.29
C GLU A 110 -9.57 11.36 9.39
N VAL A 111 -9.07 11.64 8.18
CA VAL A 111 -8.67 10.60 7.20
C VAL A 111 -7.16 10.44 7.09
N LEU A 112 -6.38 11.24 7.85
CA LEU A 112 -4.92 11.18 7.79
C LEU A 112 -4.34 9.80 8.16
N PRO A 113 -4.80 9.10 9.23
CA PRO A 113 -4.26 7.77 9.56
C PRO A 113 -4.40 6.79 8.39
N VAL A 114 -5.58 6.80 7.77
CA VAL A 114 -5.93 5.92 6.64
C VAL A 114 -5.12 6.27 5.41
N LEU A 115 -5.04 7.55 5.06
CA LEU A 115 -4.26 8.02 3.92
C LEU A 115 -2.77 7.70 4.10
N HIS A 116 -2.27 7.83 5.33
CA HIS A 116 -0.90 7.49 5.68
C HIS A 116 -0.67 5.98 5.50
N ALA A 117 -1.47 5.12 6.15
CA ALA A 117 -1.32 3.68 6.09
C ALA A 117 -1.52 3.13 4.66
N ILE A 118 -2.51 3.63 3.90
CA ILE A 118 -2.78 3.12 2.55
C ILE A 118 -1.70 3.49 1.55
N SER A 119 -1.05 4.64 1.73
CA SER A 119 0.09 5.07 0.91
C SER A 119 1.42 4.45 1.34
N GLY A 120 1.42 3.72 2.45
CA GLY A 120 2.52 2.92 2.99
C GLY A 120 3.11 3.50 4.27
N CYS A 121 3.21 2.68 5.31
CA CYS A 121 3.91 2.93 6.58
C CYS A 121 4.83 1.74 6.92
N ASP A 122 5.26 1.62 8.17
CA ASP A 122 6.16 0.54 8.59
C ASP A 122 5.55 -0.86 8.50
N THR A 123 4.22 -0.98 8.61
CA THR A 123 3.49 -2.26 8.57
C THR A 123 2.76 -2.51 7.26
N THR A 124 2.69 -1.52 6.36
CA THR A 124 2.00 -1.64 5.07
C THR A 124 2.91 -1.27 3.90
N SER A 125 2.76 -1.98 2.78
CA SER A 125 3.57 -1.69 1.59
C SER A 125 3.21 -0.35 0.95
N ARG A 126 4.19 0.34 0.37
CA ARG A 126 3.93 1.52 -0.45
C ARG A 126 3.38 1.15 -1.83
N LEU A 127 2.32 1.83 -2.26
CA LEU A 127 1.80 1.78 -3.64
C LEU A 127 2.77 2.48 -4.61
N TYR A 128 3.19 1.80 -5.67
CA TYR A 128 4.17 2.36 -6.62
C TYR A 128 3.60 3.58 -7.35
N GLY A 129 4.38 4.67 -7.40
CA GLY A 129 3.97 5.93 -8.01
C GLY A 129 3.08 6.80 -7.12
N ILE A 130 2.60 6.27 -6.00
CA ILE A 130 1.85 7.02 -4.98
C ILE A 130 2.80 7.30 -3.82
N GLY A 131 2.88 8.57 -3.41
CA GLY A 131 3.63 8.97 -2.22
C GLY A 131 2.70 9.76 -1.30
N LYS A 132 3.02 9.82 -0.01
CA LYS A 132 2.21 10.50 1.01
C LYS A 132 1.78 11.92 0.60
N SER A 133 2.74 12.74 0.12
CA SER A 133 2.44 14.10 -0.38
C SER A 133 1.47 14.10 -1.56
N ASN A 134 1.69 13.21 -2.55
CA ASN A 134 0.80 13.09 -3.71
C ASN A 134 -0.58 12.53 -3.35
N ALA A 135 -0.67 11.65 -2.35
CA ALA A 135 -1.92 11.12 -1.84
C ALA A 135 -2.69 12.23 -1.10
N PHE A 136 -2.01 13.00 -0.26
CA PHE A 136 -2.57 14.14 0.46
C PHE A 136 -3.04 15.26 -0.47
N SER A 137 -2.27 15.60 -1.50
CA SER A 137 -2.65 16.65 -2.47
C SER A 137 -3.89 16.27 -3.28
N ARG A 138 -4.22 14.98 -3.37
CA ARG A 138 -5.45 14.48 -4.03
C ARG A 138 -6.67 14.60 -3.13
N LEU A 139 -6.55 14.92 -1.84
CA LEU A 139 -7.70 15.21 -0.98
C LEU A 139 -8.27 16.61 -1.28
N THR A 140 -8.85 16.80 -2.47
CA THR A 140 -9.61 18.00 -2.83
C THR A 140 -11.09 17.82 -2.46
N LYS A 141 -11.66 18.79 -1.72
CA LYS A 141 -13.08 18.78 -1.32
C LYS A 141 -14.01 19.15 -2.50
N PRO A 142 -15.25 18.62 -2.55
CA PRO A 142 -15.69 17.31 -2.08
C PRO A 142 -15.44 16.22 -3.14
N SER A 143 -14.95 15.06 -2.73
CA SER A 143 -14.78 13.89 -3.59
C SER A 143 -15.27 12.62 -2.87
N PHE A 144 -15.83 11.68 -3.63
CA PHE A 144 -16.26 10.35 -3.17
C PHE A 144 -15.18 9.60 -2.37
N CYS A 145 -13.90 9.91 -2.62
CA CYS A 145 -12.77 9.35 -1.89
C CYS A 145 -12.82 9.67 -0.39
N MET A 146 -13.30 10.85 0.02
CA MET A 146 -13.39 11.22 1.43
C MET A 146 -14.36 10.30 2.19
N GLU A 147 -15.53 10.01 1.61
CA GLU A 147 -16.52 9.12 2.23
C GLU A 147 -15.96 7.70 2.41
N SER A 148 -15.27 7.19 1.40
CA SER A 148 -14.64 5.86 1.48
C SER A 148 -13.44 5.82 2.43
N LEU A 149 -12.68 6.91 2.57
CA LEU A 149 -11.65 7.02 3.61
C LEU A 149 -12.25 7.05 5.03
N GLN A 150 -13.34 7.80 5.24
CA GLN A 150 -13.97 7.93 6.56
C GLN A 150 -14.52 6.60 7.10
N LYS A 151 -14.92 5.66 6.23
CA LYS A 151 -15.35 4.31 6.64
C LYS A 151 -14.29 3.56 7.46
N PHE A 152 -13.00 3.82 7.24
CA PHE A 152 -11.93 3.18 8.00
C PHE A 152 -11.87 3.62 9.46
N ASN A 153 -12.57 4.70 9.84
CA ASN A 153 -12.68 5.15 11.22
C ASN A 153 -13.78 4.37 11.98
N THR A 154 -14.62 3.60 11.28
CA THR A 154 -15.65 2.76 11.90
C THR A 154 -15.02 1.52 12.51
N VAL A 155 -15.24 1.33 13.82
CA VAL A 155 -14.85 0.12 14.55
C VAL A 155 -15.72 -1.05 14.11
N ASP A 156 -15.13 -2.24 14.01
CA ASP A 156 -15.79 -3.49 13.62
C ASP A 156 -16.52 -3.44 12.26
N LEU A 157 -15.99 -2.64 11.31
CA LEU A 157 -16.52 -2.60 9.96
C LEU A 157 -16.31 -3.96 9.28
N GLN A 158 -17.35 -4.45 8.59
CA GLN A 158 -17.27 -5.73 7.91
C GLN A 158 -16.18 -5.73 6.86
N GLN A 159 -15.44 -6.84 6.77
CA GLN A 159 -14.26 -6.96 5.91
C GLN A 159 -14.58 -6.63 4.43
N ASN A 160 -15.74 -7.04 3.93
CA ASN A 160 -16.15 -6.73 2.56
C ASN A 160 -16.37 -5.22 2.32
N ASP A 161 -16.89 -4.50 3.32
CA ASP A 161 -17.10 -3.05 3.24
C ASP A 161 -15.76 -2.30 3.31
N VAL A 162 -14.84 -2.78 4.16
CA VAL A 162 -13.45 -2.29 4.22
C VAL A 162 -12.76 -2.46 2.87
N ILE A 163 -12.84 -3.65 2.27
CA ILE A 163 -12.26 -3.93 0.95
C ILE A 163 -12.87 -3.01 -0.10
N SER A 164 -14.20 -2.94 -0.17
CA SER A 164 -14.92 -2.11 -1.15
C SER A 164 -14.47 -0.65 -1.08
N ALA A 165 -14.47 -0.07 0.12
CA ALA A 165 -14.04 1.31 0.35
C ALA A 165 -12.56 1.51 -0.01
N GLY A 166 -11.68 0.60 0.41
CA GLY A 166 -10.25 0.72 0.14
C GLY A 166 -9.89 0.56 -1.34
N LEU A 167 -10.56 -0.33 -2.08
CA LEU A 167 -10.37 -0.48 -3.52
C LEU A 167 -10.79 0.79 -4.27
N GLU A 168 -11.87 1.45 -3.85
CA GLU A 168 -12.30 2.72 -4.40
C GLU A 168 -11.27 3.84 -4.13
N VAL A 169 -10.72 3.90 -2.92
CA VAL A 169 -9.63 4.85 -2.58
C VAL A 169 -8.39 4.58 -3.43
N ILE A 170 -7.96 3.32 -3.58
CA ILE A 170 -6.80 2.99 -4.42
C ILE A 170 -7.06 3.36 -5.88
N SER A 171 -8.26 3.05 -6.40
CA SER A 171 -8.67 3.46 -7.76
C SER A 171 -8.52 4.97 -7.95
N TYR A 172 -9.05 5.75 -7.01
CA TYR A 172 -8.94 7.22 -7.02
C TYR A 172 -7.49 7.71 -7.00
N LEU A 173 -6.63 7.12 -6.17
CA LEU A 173 -5.21 7.49 -6.08
C LEU A 173 -4.46 7.28 -7.41
N TYR A 174 -4.87 6.30 -8.20
CA TYR A 174 -4.34 6.04 -9.55
C TYR A 174 -5.06 6.82 -10.67
N GLY A 175 -5.99 7.72 -10.34
CA GLY A 175 -6.73 8.53 -11.33
C GLY A 175 -7.92 7.81 -11.95
N GLY A 176 -8.48 6.83 -11.25
CA GLY A 176 -9.77 6.22 -11.59
C GLY A 176 -10.95 7.13 -11.29
N VAL A 177 -12.09 6.78 -11.88
CA VAL A 177 -13.38 7.45 -11.68
C VAL A 177 -14.28 6.64 -10.73
N PRO A 178 -15.33 7.24 -10.14
CA PRO A 178 -16.26 6.50 -9.27
C PRO A 178 -16.79 5.24 -9.95
N LEU A 179 -16.92 4.16 -9.18
CA LEU A 179 -17.47 2.88 -9.62
C LEU A 179 -16.74 2.19 -10.80
N GLU A 180 -15.58 2.69 -11.23
CA GLU A 180 -14.82 2.08 -12.34
C GLU A 180 -14.33 0.67 -11.99
N GLY A 181 -13.94 0.45 -10.74
CA GLY A 181 -13.30 -0.80 -10.31
C GLY A 181 -11.82 -0.87 -10.70
N LEU A 182 -11.01 -1.45 -9.80
CA LEU A 182 -9.56 -1.39 -9.90
C LEU A 182 -9.00 -2.17 -11.10
N ASP A 183 -9.60 -3.32 -11.44
CA ASP A 183 -9.14 -4.15 -12.56
C ASP A 183 -9.45 -3.52 -13.92
N LEU A 184 -10.61 -2.87 -14.07
CA LEU A 184 -10.95 -2.12 -15.28
C LEU A 184 -10.05 -0.89 -15.43
N LEU A 185 -9.80 -0.15 -14.35
CA LEU A 185 -8.80 0.93 -14.34
C LEU A 185 -7.42 0.42 -14.77
N ARG A 186 -6.99 -0.71 -14.20
CA ARG A 186 -5.69 -1.33 -14.52
C ARG A 186 -5.61 -1.70 -16.00
N LEU A 187 -6.65 -2.28 -16.58
CA LEU A 187 -6.73 -2.59 -18.01
C LEU A 187 -6.68 -1.33 -18.87
N ARG A 188 -7.49 -0.32 -18.55
CA ARG A 188 -7.51 0.97 -19.27
C ARG A 188 -6.13 1.63 -19.28
N LEU A 189 -5.48 1.70 -18.12
CA LEU A 189 -4.14 2.28 -18.00
C LEU A 189 -3.06 1.46 -18.74
N TYR A 190 -3.18 0.14 -18.74
CA TYR A 190 -2.30 -0.73 -19.53
C TYR A 190 -2.45 -0.45 -21.03
N THR A 191 -3.69 -0.47 -21.54
CA THR A 191 -4.00 -0.22 -22.95
C THR A 191 -3.51 1.16 -23.40
N ASN A 192 -3.80 2.20 -22.61
CA ASN A 192 -3.33 3.56 -22.91
C ASN A 192 -1.80 3.66 -22.97
N LYS A 193 -1.08 2.99 -22.06
CA LYS A 193 0.39 2.97 -22.07
C LYS A 193 0.96 2.13 -23.21
N SER A 194 0.29 1.05 -23.59
CA SER A 194 0.70 0.18 -24.69
C SER A 194 0.53 0.85 -26.05
N ILE A 195 -0.52 1.65 -26.23
CA ILE A 195 -0.79 2.37 -27.48
C ILE A 195 0.15 3.58 -27.63
N ASN A 196 0.33 4.35 -26.56
CA ASN A 196 1.08 5.62 -26.62
C ASN A 196 2.58 5.45 -26.31
N GLY A 197 3.03 4.25 -25.94
CA GLY A 197 4.38 4.01 -25.46
C GLY A 197 5.27 3.28 -26.47
N ASN A 198 6.45 3.84 -26.76
CA ASN A 198 7.51 3.15 -27.51
C ASN A 198 8.30 2.14 -26.64
N LYS A 199 7.88 1.91 -25.39
CA LYS A 199 8.56 1.05 -24.41
C LYS A 199 7.59 0.09 -23.76
N MET A 200 8.09 -1.09 -23.41
CA MET A 200 7.34 -2.10 -22.66
C MET A 200 6.74 -1.50 -21.37
N VAL A 201 5.45 -1.76 -21.15
CA VAL A 201 4.74 -1.28 -19.97
C VAL A 201 5.34 -1.94 -18.72
N GLN A 202 5.85 -1.12 -17.80
CA GLN A 202 6.31 -1.63 -16.51
C GLN A 202 5.10 -1.95 -15.63
N VAL A 203 4.91 -3.23 -15.30
CA VAL A 203 3.75 -3.72 -14.52
C VAL A 203 3.60 -3.01 -13.18
N LYS A 204 4.70 -2.69 -12.50
CA LYS A 204 4.70 -1.92 -11.24
C LYS A 204 4.11 -0.52 -11.38
N SER A 205 4.09 0.06 -12.59
CA SER A 205 3.52 1.39 -12.83
C SER A 205 2.00 1.40 -12.98
N LEU A 206 1.35 0.25 -12.93
CA LEU A 206 -0.10 0.08 -12.97
C LEU A 206 -0.65 -0.05 -11.53
N PRO A 207 -1.92 0.29 -11.29
CA PRO A 207 -2.59 0.00 -10.01
C PRO A 207 -2.53 -1.49 -9.71
N PRO A 208 -2.41 -1.95 -8.45
CA PRO A 208 -2.46 -3.38 -8.14
C PRO A 208 -3.74 -4.06 -8.67
N THR A 209 -3.74 -5.39 -8.77
CA THR A 209 -5.00 -6.14 -9.02
C THR A 209 -5.93 -5.97 -7.83
N SER A 210 -7.24 -6.11 -8.05
CA SER A 210 -8.23 -6.10 -6.96
C SER A 210 -7.85 -7.07 -5.83
N ASP A 211 -7.48 -8.31 -6.15
CA ASP A 211 -7.05 -9.32 -5.17
C ASP A 211 -5.84 -8.87 -4.32
N ALA A 212 -4.75 -8.40 -4.95
CA ALA A 212 -3.58 -7.94 -4.21
C ALA A 212 -3.87 -6.68 -3.39
N ALA A 213 -4.70 -5.79 -3.93
CA ALA A 213 -5.13 -4.57 -3.27
C ALA A 213 -6.02 -4.87 -2.06
N SER A 214 -6.90 -5.88 -2.12
CA SER A 214 -7.75 -6.29 -0.99
C SER A 214 -6.91 -6.65 0.23
N PHE A 215 -5.84 -7.43 0.08
CA PHE A 215 -4.96 -7.75 1.21
C PHE A 215 -4.20 -6.53 1.74
N HIS A 216 -3.78 -5.61 0.86
CA HIS A 216 -3.18 -4.34 1.28
C HIS A 216 -4.17 -3.48 2.08
N VAL A 217 -5.42 -3.41 1.63
CA VAL A 217 -6.51 -2.70 2.29
C VAL A 217 -6.85 -3.31 3.65
N MET A 218 -6.92 -4.63 3.78
CA MET A 218 -7.14 -5.30 5.06
C MET A 218 -6.06 -4.92 6.09
N ARG A 219 -4.78 -4.97 5.69
CA ARG A 219 -3.67 -4.58 6.58
C ARG A 219 -3.69 -3.09 6.90
N THR A 220 -4.09 -2.26 5.93
CA THR A 220 -4.28 -0.81 6.14
C THR A 220 -5.33 -0.58 7.21
N TYR A 221 -6.49 -1.24 7.12
CA TYR A 221 -7.55 -1.13 8.13
C TYR A 221 -7.07 -1.60 9.50
N TYR A 222 -6.37 -2.75 9.55
CA TYR A 222 -5.73 -3.21 10.79
C TYR A 222 -4.86 -2.14 11.44
N GLN A 223 -3.92 -1.56 10.68
CA GLN A 223 -3.04 -0.53 11.21
C GLN A 223 -3.80 0.72 11.65
N CYS A 224 -4.84 1.12 10.90
CA CYS A 224 -5.66 2.25 11.26
C CYS A 224 -6.41 2.02 12.57
N GLN A 225 -6.95 0.83 12.79
CA GLN A 225 -7.67 0.51 14.02
C GLN A 225 -6.74 0.47 15.24
N GLU A 226 -5.51 -0.04 15.12
CA GLU A 226 -4.51 0.03 16.19
C GLU A 226 -4.23 1.50 16.57
N TRP A 227 -4.05 2.36 15.56
CA TRP A 227 -3.82 3.79 15.74
C TRP A 227 -5.01 4.58 16.29
N ILE A 228 -6.21 4.36 15.75
CA ILE A 228 -7.44 5.07 16.11
C ILE A 228 -7.94 4.64 17.49
N ASN A 229 -7.73 3.38 17.86
CA ASN A 229 -8.12 2.90 19.18
C ASN A 229 -6.97 3.00 20.21
N LEU A 230 -5.82 3.60 19.85
CA LEU A 230 -4.63 3.70 20.72
C LEU A 230 -4.24 2.33 21.33
N ASN A 231 -4.31 1.27 20.53
CA ASN A 231 -4.08 -0.13 20.90
C ASN A 231 -5.00 -0.68 22.02
N THR A 232 -6.16 -0.06 22.26
CA THR A 232 -7.13 -0.55 23.27
C THR A 232 -8.07 -1.64 22.76
N ASN A 233 -8.25 -1.74 21.43
CA ASN A 233 -9.08 -2.76 20.79
C ASN A 233 -8.27 -3.54 19.75
N SER A 234 -7.60 -4.61 20.21
CA SER A 234 -6.71 -5.39 19.36
C SER A 234 -7.49 -6.39 18.50
N MET A 235 -7.24 -6.35 17.19
CA MET A 235 -7.81 -7.30 16.23
C MET A 235 -6.85 -8.49 16.00
N ASP A 236 -7.37 -9.62 15.51
CA ASP A 236 -6.50 -10.71 15.06
C ASP A 236 -5.88 -10.39 13.69
N PRO A 237 -4.55 -10.18 13.58
CA PRO A 237 -3.91 -9.87 12.30
C PRO A 237 -4.12 -10.97 11.25
N LEU A 238 -4.32 -12.23 11.64
CA LEU A 238 -4.54 -13.33 10.71
C LEU A 238 -5.87 -13.20 9.94
N CYS A 239 -6.85 -12.47 10.50
CA CYS A 239 -8.09 -12.11 9.83
C CYS A 239 -7.92 -10.92 8.86
N TRP A 240 -6.80 -10.20 8.91
CA TRP A 240 -6.60 -8.92 8.22
C TRP A 240 -5.40 -8.92 7.27
N GLY A 241 -5.24 -10.02 6.52
CA GLY A 241 -4.28 -10.08 5.40
C GLY A 241 -2.84 -10.38 5.80
N TRP A 242 -2.65 -10.97 6.99
CA TRP A 242 -1.39 -11.55 7.45
C TRP A 242 -1.49 -13.07 7.54
N THR A 243 -0.35 -13.75 7.45
CA THR A 243 -0.21 -15.18 7.71
C THR A 243 0.99 -15.44 8.62
N LEU A 244 0.93 -16.49 9.45
CA LEU A 244 2.01 -16.85 10.34
C LEU A 244 2.98 -17.81 9.64
N ARG A 245 4.26 -17.43 9.56
CA ARG A 245 5.35 -18.31 9.08
C ARG A 245 6.55 -18.14 10.00
N ASP A 246 7.09 -19.24 10.52
CA ASP A 246 8.24 -19.24 11.44
C ASP A 246 8.07 -18.27 12.63
N ASN A 247 6.88 -18.25 13.24
CA ASN A 247 6.49 -17.31 14.31
C ASN A 247 6.64 -15.82 13.95
N LYS A 248 6.52 -15.49 12.66
CA LYS A 248 6.51 -14.11 12.15
C LYS A 248 5.26 -13.89 11.30
N LEU A 249 4.65 -12.72 11.48
CA LEU A 249 3.59 -12.26 10.60
C LEU A 249 4.20 -11.88 9.26
N MET A 250 3.71 -12.51 8.20
CA MET A 250 4.09 -12.25 6.82
C MET A 250 2.87 -11.74 6.06
N PRO A 251 3.00 -10.70 5.23
CA PRO A 251 1.87 -10.16 4.50
C PRO A 251 1.44 -11.14 3.40
N ILE A 252 0.14 -11.36 3.27
CA ILE A 252 -0.42 -12.05 2.10
C ILE A 252 -0.41 -11.05 0.94
N THR A 253 0.34 -11.33 -0.12
CA THR A 253 0.52 -10.39 -1.23
C THR A 253 -0.55 -10.51 -2.30
N SER A 254 -1.06 -11.72 -2.52
CA SER A 254 -2.10 -12.07 -3.48
C SER A 254 -2.52 -13.52 -3.22
N SER A 255 -3.79 -13.85 -3.48
CA SER A 255 -4.29 -15.23 -3.51
C SER A 255 -4.23 -15.84 -4.92
N LEU A 256 -4.08 -15.00 -5.94
CA LEU A 256 -4.05 -15.39 -7.34
C LEU A 256 -2.62 -15.60 -7.86
N PRO A 257 -2.42 -16.44 -8.88
CA PRO A 257 -1.14 -16.54 -9.56
C PRO A 257 -0.79 -15.21 -10.26
N PRO A 258 0.52 -14.89 -10.41
CA PRO A 258 0.98 -13.62 -10.97
C PRO A 258 0.53 -13.38 -12.42
N ALA A 259 0.23 -14.46 -13.15
CA ALA A 259 -0.49 -14.44 -14.41
C ALA A 259 -1.22 -15.78 -14.59
N PRO A 260 -2.31 -15.82 -15.38
CA PRO A 260 -2.89 -17.05 -15.90
C PRO A 260 -1.83 -18.03 -16.42
N GLU A 261 -2.00 -19.32 -16.16
CA GLU A 261 -1.00 -20.33 -16.54
C GLU A 261 -0.68 -20.34 -18.04
N ASN A 262 -1.68 -20.10 -18.89
CA ASN A 262 -1.49 -19.99 -20.33
C ASN A 262 -0.61 -18.79 -20.72
N LEU A 263 -0.64 -17.69 -19.92
CA LEU A 263 0.25 -16.54 -20.10
C LEU A 263 1.67 -16.82 -19.62
N LEU A 264 1.84 -17.55 -18.50
CA LEU A 264 3.16 -18.02 -18.04
C LEU A 264 3.78 -19.03 -19.02
N LYS A 265 2.94 -19.74 -19.75
CA LYS A 265 3.29 -20.62 -20.86
C LYS A 265 3.36 -19.89 -22.20
N ILE A 266 3.33 -18.54 -22.25
CA ILE A 266 3.60 -17.80 -23.51
C ILE A 266 5.04 -18.09 -23.92
N ILE A 267 5.14 -19.09 -24.77
CA ILE A 267 6.34 -19.48 -25.46
C ILE A 267 6.12 -18.98 -26.86
N HIS A 268 6.72 -17.83 -27.17
CA HIS A 268 6.81 -17.38 -28.55
C HIS A 268 8.07 -17.97 -29.17
N CYS A 269 8.03 -18.23 -30.47
CA CYS A 269 9.22 -18.59 -31.21
C CYS A 269 9.72 -17.41 -32.04
N ASN A 270 11.03 -17.34 -32.27
CA ASN A 270 11.64 -16.43 -33.23
C ASN A 270 12.01 -17.17 -34.52
N CYS A 271 11.26 -18.22 -34.86
CA CYS A 271 11.52 -19.00 -36.06
C CYS A 271 11.36 -18.10 -37.29
N LYS A 272 12.35 -18.16 -38.16
CA LYS A 272 12.34 -17.52 -39.49
C LYS A 272 11.79 -18.45 -40.58
N SER A 273 11.54 -19.70 -40.24
CA SER A 273 11.11 -20.77 -41.13
C SER A 273 9.84 -21.45 -40.61
N ASN A 274 9.40 -22.51 -41.30
CA ASN A 274 8.07 -23.12 -41.24
C ASN A 274 7.65 -23.80 -39.92
N CYS A 275 8.35 -23.58 -38.80
CA CYS A 275 8.08 -24.16 -37.46
C CYS A 275 7.76 -25.67 -37.44
N ASP A 276 8.34 -26.43 -38.36
CA ASP A 276 8.08 -27.85 -38.61
C ASP A 276 8.85 -28.81 -37.69
N SER A 277 9.80 -28.31 -36.92
CA SER A 277 10.67 -29.11 -36.06
C SER A 277 10.62 -28.63 -34.61
N ARG A 278 11.13 -29.46 -33.69
CA ARG A 278 11.31 -29.11 -32.26
C ARG A 278 12.35 -27.99 -32.03
N ARG A 279 12.91 -27.39 -33.09
CA ARG A 279 13.66 -26.11 -33.01
C ARG A 279 12.73 -24.92 -32.75
N CYS A 280 11.46 -25.02 -33.14
CA CYS A 280 10.44 -24.07 -32.72
C CYS A 280 10.11 -24.28 -31.25
N THR A 281 10.30 -23.25 -30.42
CA THR A 281 9.99 -23.30 -28.99
C THR A 281 8.51 -23.56 -28.73
N CYS A 282 7.59 -22.98 -29.52
CA CYS A 282 6.16 -23.28 -29.43
C CYS A 282 5.91 -24.78 -29.61
N ARG A 283 6.38 -25.35 -30.72
CA ARG A 283 6.23 -26.78 -31.05
C ARG A 283 6.91 -27.70 -30.05
N LYS A 284 8.10 -27.34 -29.57
CA LYS A 284 8.86 -28.11 -28.55
C LYS A 284 8.05 -28.29 -27.27
N HIS A 285 7.26 -27.28 -26.91
CA HIS A 285 6.41 -27.29 -25.72
C HIS A 285 4.95 -27.65 -26.02
N GLY A 286 4.65 -28.17 -27.22
CA GLY A 286 3.32 -28.64 -27.59
C GLY A 286 2.28 -27.53 -27.80
N LEU A 287 2.73 -26.31 -28.09
CA LEU A 287 1.87 -25.14 -28.32
C LEU A 287 1.87 -24.75 -29.81
N SER A 288 0.73 -24.25 -30.29
CA SER A 288 0.63 -23.60 -31.60
C SER A 288 1.31 -22.22 -31.59
N CYS A 289 1.93 -21.83 -32.70
CA CYS A 289 2.46 -20.49 -32.89
C CYS A 289 1.31 -19.48 -32.96
N SER A 290 1.41 -18.39 -32.20
CA SER A 290 0.45 -17.28 -32.19
C SER A 290 1.01 -16.03 -32.87
N VAL A 291 0.18 -14.98 -33.00
CA VAL A 291 0.57 -13.65 -33.50
C VAL A 291 1.72 -13.01 -32.71
N GLY A 292 1.99 -13.47 -31.48
CA GLY A 292 3.14 -13.05 -30.67
C GLY A 292 4.48 -13.68 -31.09
N CYS A 293 4.49 -14.64 -32.02
CA CYS A 293 5.73 -15.25 -32.53
C CYS A 293 6.41 -14.35 -33.57
N GLY A 294 7.75 -14.34 -33.58
CA GLY A 294 8.58 -13.38 -34.32
C GLY A 294 8.22 -13.23 -35.80
N GLN A 295 8.74 -14.09 -36.67
CA GLN A 295 8.48 -13.99 -38.12
C GLN A 295 7.32 -14.87 -38.57
N CYS A 296 7.08 -16.02 -37.92
CA CYS A 296 6.00 -16.90 -38.31
C CYS A 296 4.60 -16.34 -37.97
N ARG A 297 4.50 -15.50 -36.93
CA ARG A 297 3.29 -14.79 -36.46
C ARG A 297 2.01 -15.64 -36.38
N GLY A 298 2.15 -16.95 -36.24
CA GLY A 298 1.01 -17.87 -36.22
C GLY A 298 0.18 -17.89 -37.50
N THR A 299 0.71 -17.45 -38.64
CA THR A 299 -0.03 -17.46 -39.92
C THR A 299 0.77 -18.07 -41.07
N THR A 300 2.10 -18.00 -41.04
CA THR A 300 2.96 -18.43 -42.15
C THR A 300 3.74 -19.72 -41.87
N CYS A 301 3.42 -20.44 -40.78
CA CYS A 301 4.13 -21.65 -40.39
C CYS A 301 3.21 -22.84 -40.13
N THR A 302 3.70 -24.05 -40.38
CA THR A 302 2.95 -25.32 -40.15
C THR A 302 2.51 -25.56 -38.71
N ASN A 303 3.02 -24.80 -37.74
CA ASN A 303 2.66 -24.91 -36.33
C ASN A 303 1.61 -23.86 -35.91
N SER A 304 0.97 -23.13 -36.84
CA SER A 304 -0.16 -22.28 -36.53
C SER A 304 -1.46 -23.06 -36.41
N SER A 305 -2.33 -22.66 -35.49
CA SER A 305 -3.74 -23.07 -35.51
C SER A 305 -4.42 -22.36 -36.67
N ILE A 306 -4.75 -23.10 -37.73
CA ILE A 306 -5.51 -22.59 -38.87
C ILE A 306 -6.90 -22.23 -38.36
N GLU A 307 -7.22 -20.95 -38.28
CA GLU A 307 -8.62 -20.52 -38.33
C GLU A 307 -8.99 -20.53 -39.82
N GLU A 308 -9.85 -21.48 -40.22
CA GLU A 308 -10.51 -21.42 -41.51
C GLU A 308 -11.35 -20.14 -41.55
N SER A 309 -10.84 -19.12 -42.23
CA SER A 309 -11.64 -17.98 -42.63
C SER A 309 -12.70 -18.48 -43.60
N GLU A 310 -13.97 -18.40 -43.21
CA GLU A 310 -15.12 -18.61 -44.10
C GLU A 310 -14.93 -17.79 -45.38
N SER A 311 -14.88 -18.48 -46.50
CA SER A 311 -14.77 -17.92 -47.83
C SER A 311 -16.09 -17.24 -48.24
N SER A 312 -15.99 -15.97 -48.61
CA SER A 312 -16.72 -15.32 -49.71
C SER A 312 -18.04 -15.96 -50.18
N GLY A 313 -19.16 -15.43 -49.70
CA GLY A 313 -20.43 -15.45 -50.42
C GLY A 313 -20.68 -14.07 -51.03
N SER A 314 -20.32 -13.90 -52.29
CA SER A 314 -20.85 -12.83 -53.14
C SER A 314 -22.33 -13.09 -53.39
N ASP A 315 -23.19 -12.13 -53.05
CA ASP A 315 -24.44 -11.95 -53.80
C ASP A 315 -24.81 -10.46 -53.81
N ASP A 316 -24.57 -9.85 -54.98
CA ASP A 316 -25.24 -8.63 -55.39
C ASP A 316 -26.73 -8.97 -55.60
N THR A 317 -27.63 -8.27 -54.94
CA THR A 317 -28.94 -7.99 -55.52
C THR A 317 -29.46 -6.64 -55.05
N VAL A 318 -29.40 -5.68 -55.96
CA VAL A 318 -30.20 -4.45 -55.98
C VAL A 318 -31.67 -4.84 -56.17
N LEU A 319 -32.59 -4.26 -55.39
CA LEU A 319 -33.80 -3.57 -55.86
C LEU A 319 -34.72 -3.14 -54.71
N GLN A 320 -35.05 -1.84 -54.75
CA GLN A 320 -36.04 -1.02 -54.00
C GLN A 320 -35.73 -0.63 -52.56
#